data_AF-A0A2V7WKN6-F1
#
_entry.id   AF-A0A2V7WKN6-F1
#
_cell.length_a   1.000
_cell.length_b   1.000
_cell.length_c   1.000
_cell.angle_alpha   90.00
_cell.angle_beta   90.00
_cell.angle_gamma   90.00
#
_symmetry.space_group_name_H-M   'P 1'
#
loop_
_entity.id
_entity.type
_entity.pdbx_description
1 polymer ?
#
loop_
_entity_poly.entity_id
_entity_poly.type
_entity_poly.pdbx_seq_one_letter_code
_entity_poly.pdbx_strand_id
1 'polypeptide(L)'
;MILGLTLFAATGAAALEVSAPAAGSTLRGGSVATLAWSAEALPANVEEWEAFLSIDGGAHYAFRITPHLDISLRSITWLVPNVDAPDARLLIRTGDERKERTFVLPLSFAIARNSRARIALRPIAAN
;
A
#
# COMPACT_ATOMS: atom_id res chain seq x y z
N MET A 1 -12.85 36.72 -23.27
CA MET A 1 -12.46 35.93 -22.09
C MET A 1 -11.98 34.58 -22.60
N ILE A 2 -10.67 34.38 -22.76
CA ILE A 2 -10.10 33.15 -23.31
C ILE A 2 -9.96 32.16 -22.16
N LEU A 3 -10.73 31.09 -22.19
CA LEU A 3 -10.63 29.99 -21.24
C LEU A 3 -9.40 29.16 -21.63
N GLY A 4 -8.33 29.24 -20.84
CA GLY A 4 -7.14 28.43 -21.03
C GLY A 4 -7.44 26.98 -20.69
N LEU A 5 -7.47 26.12 -21.71
CA LEU A 5 -7.50 24.67 -21.54
C LEU A 5 -6.08 24.21 -21.18
N THR A 6 -5.83 23.95 -19.90
CA THR A 6 -4.59 23.28 -19.46
C THR A 6 -4.66 21.82 -19.89
N LEU A 7 -3.88 21.47 -20.92
CA LEU A 7 -3.62 20.08 -21.28
C LEU A 7 -2.66 19.50 -20.22
N PHE A 8 -3.15 18.63 -19.34
CA PHE A 8 -2.26 17.77 -18.57
C PHE A 8 -1.75 16.68 -19.51
N ALA A 9 -0.53 16.84 -20.03
CA ALA A 9 0.19 15.74 -20.63
C ALA A 9 0.60 14.77 -19.51
N ALA A 10 -0.19 13.73 -19.27
CA ALA A 10 0.27 12.58 -18.51
C ALA A 10 1.24 11.80 -19.41
N THR A 11 2.54 12.12 -19.33
CA THR A 11 3.58 11.22 -19.86
C THR A 11 3.47 9.93 -19.07
N GLY A 12 2.89 8.89 -19.68
CA GLY A 12 2.69 7.59 -19.08
C GLY A 12 4.03 6.91 -18.79
N ALA A 13 4.64 7.26 -17.66
CA ALA A 13 5.45 6.30 -16.93
C ALA A 13 4.52 5.13 -16.62
N ALA A 14 4.99 3.90 -16.85
CA ALA A 14 4.27 2.69 -16.47
C ALA A 14 3.67 2.86 -15.07
N ALA A 15 2.36 3.06 -15.01
CA ALA A 15 1.71 3.38 -13.76
C ALA A 15 1.56 2.07 -13.01
N LEU A 16 2.20 1.98 -11.85
CA LEU A 16 1.88 0.95 -10.90
C LEU A 16 0.52 1.29 -10.31
N GLU A 17 -0.43 0.37 -10.42
CA GLU A 17 -1.80 0.56 -9.95
C GLU A 17 -2.08 -0.41 -8.81
N VAL A 18 -2.88 0.05 -7.85
CA VAL A 18 -3.41 -0.78 -6.77
C VAL A 18 -4.92 -0.83 -6.89
N SER A 19 -5.45 -2.05 -6.97
CA SER A 19 -6.88 -2.32 -7.09
C SER A 19 -7.52 -2.67 -5.75
N ALA A 20 -6.74 -3.09 -4.75
CA ALA A 20 -7.20 -3.30 -3.38
C ALA A 20 -6.12 -2.86 -2.38
N PRO A 21 -6.45 -2.08 -1.33
CA PRO A 21 -7.77 -1.50 -1.06
C PRO A 21 -8.19 -0.49 -2.13
N ALA A 22 -9.49 -0.43 -2.43
CA ALA A 22 -10.03 0.53 -3.36
C ALA A 22 -9.88 1.97 -2.82
N ALA A 23 -9.64 2.92 -3.71
CA ALA A 23 -9.60 4.34 -3.35
C ALA A 23 -10.90 4.77 -2.66
N GLY A 24 -10.79 5.50 -1.55
CA GLY A 24 -11.92 5.98 -0.73
C GLY A 24 -12.58 4.92 0.14
N SER A 25 -12.12 3.66 0.11
CA SER A 25 -12.67 2.61 0.97
C SER A 25 -12.28 2.81 2.45
N THR A 26 -13.01 2.16 3.35
CA THR A 26 -12.66 2.12 4.78
C THR A 26 -12.38 0.69 5.21
N LEU A 27 -11.14 0.43 5.62
CA LEU A 27 -10.73 -0.82 6.24
C LEU A 27 -11.00 -0.81 7.74
N ARG A 28 -11.32 -1.97 8.30
CA ARG A 28 -11.46 -2.15 9.74
C ARG A 28 -10.11 -2.49 10.37
N GLY A 29 -9.67 -1.71 11.35
CA GLY A 29 -8.47 -1.99 12.12
C GLY A 29 -8.52 -3.38 12.81
N GLY A 30 -7.40 -4.09 12.78
CA GLY A 30 -7.28 -5.46 13.30
C GLY A 30 -7.95 -6.55 12.44
N SER A 31 -8.51 -6.20 11.28
CA SER A 31 -9.01 -7.19 10.32
C SER A 31 -7.93 -7.63 9.33
N VAL A 32 -8.17 -8.71 8.59
CA VAL A 32 -7.34 -9.11 7.45
C VAL A 32 -7.95 -8.52 6.18
N ALA A 33 -7.14 -7.85 5.37
CA ALA A 33 -7.54 -7.26 4.10
C ALA A 33 -6.66 -7.76 2.96
N THR A 34 -7.13 -7.61 1.72
CA THR A 34 -6.36 -7.90 0.51
C THR A 34 -5.59 -6.66 0.08
N LEU A 35 -4.33 -6.85 -0.31
CA LEU A 35 -3.55 -5.90 -1.09
C LEU A 35 -3.34 -6.50 -2.48
N ALA A 36 -3.85 -5.84 -3.51
CA ALA A 36 -3.74 -6.30 -4.90
C ALA A 36 -3.29 -5.15 -5.80
N TRP A 37 -2.37 -5.44 -6.71
CA TRP A 37 -1.72 -4.44 -7.53
C TRP A 37 -1.30 -4.99 -8.89
N SER A 38 -1.15 -4.09 -9.86
CA SER A 38 -0.70 -4.40 -11.21
C SER A 38 0.32 -3.35 -11.65
N ALA A 39 1.12 -3.71 -12.64
CA ALA A 39 1.96 -2.74 -13.31
C ALA A 39 2.15 -3.21 -14.76
N GLU A 40 1.57 -2.46 -15.70
CA GLU A 40 1.55 -2.87 -17.11
C GLU A 40 2.92 -2.78 -17.78
N ALA A 41 3.90 -2.07 -17.19
CA ALA A 41 5.25 -1.97 -17.73
C ALA A 41 6.34 -1.75 -16.66
N LEU A 42 6.50 -2.71 -15.75
CA LEU A 42 7.73 -2.76 -14.96
C LEU A 42 8.93 -3.08 -15.86
N PRO A 43 10.13 -2.53 -15.56
CA PRO A 43 11.36 -2.98 -16.21
C PRO A 43 11.53 -4.49 -16.07
N ALA A 44 12.11 -5.13 -17.11
CA ALA A 44 12.28 -6.58 -17.15
C ALA A 44 13.20 -7.14 -16.04
N ASN A 45 14.03 -6.30 -15.41
CA ASN A 45 14.96 -6.69 -14.36
C ASN A 45 14.39 -6.55 -12.93
N VAL A 46 13.10 -6.25 -12.78
CA VAL A 46 12.47 -6.21 -11.45
C VAL A 46 12.17 -7.64 -11.02
N GLU A 47 12.73 -8.06 -9.88
CA GLU A 47 12.61 -9.41 -9.34
C GLU A 47 11.73 -9.45 -8.09
N GLU A 48 11.70 -8.35 -7.33
CA GLU A 48 11.02 -8.28 -6.05
C GLU A 48 10.23 -6.99 -5.83
N TRP A 49 9.30 -7.05 -4.87
CA TRP A 49 8.54 -5.89 -4.41
C TRP A 49 8.22 -5.93 -2.92
N GLU A 50 7.88 -4.75 -2.40
CA GLU A 50 7.41 -4.54 -1.05
C GLU A 50 6.28 -3.50 -1.02
N ALA A 51 5.41 -3.59 -0.02
CA ALA A 51 4.44 -2.55 0.30
C ALA A 51 4.66 -1.93 1.67
N PHE A 52 4.44 -0.63 1.72
CA PHE A 52 4.50 0.19 2.92
C PHE A 52 3.23 1.01 3.07
N LEU A 53 2.84 1.23 4.33
CA LEU A 53 1.67 1.99 4.73
C LEU A 53 2.09 3.29 5.40
N SER A 54 1.47 4.37 4.97
CA SER A 54 1.37 5.63 5.70
C SER A 54 0.01 5.71 6.39
N ILE A 55 0.00 6.22 7.61
CA ILE A 55 -1.21 6.53 8.40
C ILE A 55 -1.34 8.04 8.69
N ASP A 56 -0.48 8.85 8.09
CA ASP A 56 -0.32 10.28 8.32
C ASP A 56 -0.40 11.10 7.02
N GLY A 57 -1.26 10.66 6.08
CA GLY A 57 -1.50 11.37 4.83
C GLY A 57 -0.34 11.33 3.83
N GLY A 58 0.59 10.39 3.99
CA GLY A 58 1.76 10.22 3.13
C GLY A 58 3.00 10.99 3.59
N ALA A 59 2.99 11.58 4.78
CA ALA A 59 4.18 12.23 5.33
C ALA A 59 5.27 11.19 5.66
N HIS A 60 4.90 10.02 6.19
CA HIS A 60 5.81 8.92 6.46
C HIS A 60 5.20 7.55 6.13
N TYR A 61 6.02 6.64 5.59
CA TYR A 61 5.65 5.26 5.25
C TYR A 61 6.30 4.26 6.23
N ALA A 62 5.99 4.41 7.52
CA ALA A 62 6.70 3.74 8.61
C ALA A 62 6.33 2.25 8.77
N PHE A 63 5.22 1.79 8.22
CA PHE A 63 4.72 0.42 8.43
C PHE A 63 5.00 -0.43 7.20
N ARG A 64 5.87 -1.43 7.32
CA ARG A 64 6.12 -2.42 6.27
C ARG A 64 5.01 -3.48 6.30
N ILE A 65 4.25 -3.59 5.20
CA ILE A 65 3.16 -4.57 5.05
C ILE A 65 3.72 -5.93 4.64
N THR A 66 4.67 -5.96 3.71
CA THR A 66 5.24 -7.20 3.17
C THR A 66 6.77 -7.23 3.34
N PRO A 67 7.38 -8.41 3.47
CA PRO A 67 8.81 -8.54 3.20
C PRO A 67 9.08 -8.33 1.70
N HIS A 68 10.32 -8.56 1.25
CA HIS A 68 10.60 -8.71 -0.17
C HIS A 68 9.85 -9.94 -0.68
N LEU A 69 8.96 -9.72 -1.63
CA LEU A 69 8.15 -10.74 -2.28
C LEU A 69 8.53 -10.83 -3.75
N ASP A 70 8.48 -12.03 -4.30
CA ASP A 70 8.67 -12.27 -5.73
C ASP A 70 7.68 -11.43 -6.56
N ILE A 71 8.17 -10.85 -7.66
CA ILE A 71 7.41 -9.94 -8.52
C ILE A 71 6.21 -10.61 -9.21
N SER A 72 6.11 -11.94 -9.23
CA SER A 72 4.93 -12.66 -9.72
C SER A 72 3.75 -12.61 -8.73
N LEU A 73 4.00 -12.34 -7.44
CA LEU A 73 2.95 -12.20 -6.43
C LEU A 73 2.30 -10.83 -6.51
N ARG A 74 1.11 -10.77 -7.11
CA ARG A 74 0.35 -9.51 -7.31
C ARG A 74 -0.81 -9.31 -6.35
N SER A 75 -1.04 -10.27 -5.46
CA SER A 75 -2.10 -10.22 -4.47
C SER A 75 -1.67 -10.97 -3.21
N ILE A 76 -1.84 -10.32 -2.05
CA ILE A 76 -1.59 -10.91 -0.73
C ILE A 76 -2.68 -10.49 0.24
N THR A 77 -2.75 -11.18 1.38
CA THR A 77 -3.54 -10.74 2.53
C THR A 77 -2.63 -10.18 3.62
N TRP A 78 -3.08 -9.14 4.31
CA TRP A 78 -2.32 -8.50 5.39
C TRP A 78 -3.22 -8.15 6.58
N LEU A 79 -2.62 -8.08 7.77
CA LEU A 79 -3.30 -7.60 8.97
C LEU A 79 -3.30 -6.08 8.99
N VAL A 80 -4.49 -5.48 8.95
CA VAL A 80 -4.66 -4.03 9.02
C VAL A 80 -4.34 -3.56 10.45
N PRO A 81 -3.44 -2.57 10.65
CA PRO A 81 -3.16 -2.05 11.98
C PRO A 81 -4.42 -1.46 12.62
N ASN A 82 -4.58 -1.66 13.92
CA ASN A 82 -5.76 -1.18 14.64
C ASN A 82 -5.61 0.27 15.09
N VAL A 83 -5.60 1.20 14.13
CA VAL A 83 -5.44 2.65 14.33
C VAL A 83 -6.57 3.42 13.65
N ASP A 84 -6.73 4.69 14.02
CA ASP A 84 -7.58 5.62 13.27
C ASP A 84 -6.68 6.39 12.30
N ALA A 85 -6.91 6.21 11.00
CA ALA A 85 -6.16 6.86 9.94
C ALA A 85 -7.13 7.25 8.81
N PRO A 86 -7.65 8.49 8.79
CA PRO A 86 -8.64 8.91 7.79
C PRO A 86 -8.06 9.10 6.38
N ASP A 87 -6.73 9.27 6.27
CA ASP A 87 -6.00 9.40 5.00
C ASP A 87 -4.79 8.45 5.00
N ALA A 88 -5.05 7.15 4.97
CA ALA A 88 -4.02 6.14 4.81
C ALA A 88 -3.60 6.03 3.34
N ARG A 89 -2.30 5.82 3.11
CA ARG A 89 -1.70 5.76 1.77
C ARG A 89 -0.74 4.59 1.64
N LEU A 90 -0.55 4.14 0.41
CA LEU A 90 0.36 3.05 0.08
C LEU A 90 1.55 3.54 -0.74
N LEU A 91 2.68 2.92 -0.47
CA LEU A 91 3.89 3.01 -1.27
C LEU A 91 4.27 1.59 -1.67
N ILE A 92 4.56 1.39 -2.95
CA ILE A 92 5.14 0.14 -3.44
C ILE A 92 6.57 0.41 -3.86
N ARG A 93 7.47 -0.43 -3.40
CA ARG A 93 8.86 -0.45 -3.84
C ARG A 93 9.08 -1.71 -4.66
N THR A 94 9.76 -1.58 -5.80
CA THR A 94 10.09 -2.71 -6.67
C THR A 94 11.56 -2.65 -7.04
N GLY A 95 12.23 -3.78 -7.21
CA GLY A 95 13.62 -3.76 -7.62
C GLY A 95 14.27 -5.13 -7.72
N ASP A 96 15.58 -5.09 -7.60
CA ASP A 96 16.48 -6.21 -7.35
C ASP A 96 17.48 -5.76 -6.25
N GLU A 97 18.42 -6.62 -5.87
CA GLU A 97 19.43 -6.32 -4.85
C GLU A 97 20.34 -5.10 -5.19
N ARG A 98 20.30 -4.60 -6.42
CA ARG A 98 21.18 -3.53 -6.93
C ARG A 98 20.43 -2.24 -7.21
N LYS A 99 19.15 -2.31 -7.56
CA LYS A 99 18.37 -1.16 -8.02
C LYS A 99 16.91 -1.25 -7.59
N GLU A 100 16.53 -0.30 -6.74
CA GLU A 100 15.15 -0.12 -6.29
C GLU A 100 14.47 1.06 -7.00
N ARG A 101 13.15 0.98 -7.14
CA ARG A 101 12.26 2.07 -7.56
C ARG A 101 11.09 2.15 -6.60
N THR A 102 10.75 3.38 -6.22
CA THR A 102 9.67 3.68 -5.28
C THR A 102 8.50 4.34 -6.02
N PHE A 103 7.30 3.84 -5.76
CA PHE A 103 6.04 4.34 -6.30
C PHE A 103 5.16 4.80 -5.12
N VAL A 104 5.04 6.11 -4.95
CA VAL A 104 4.04 6.71 -4.06
C VAL A 104 2.72 6.71 -4.81
N LEU A 105 1.71 6.03 -4.27
CA LEU A 105 0.46 5.84 -4.97
C LEU A 105 -0.49 7.01 -4.70
N PRO A 106 -1.23 7.49 -5.72
CA PRO A 106 -2.17 8.60 -5.56
C PRO A 106 -3.41 8.21 -4.76
N LEU A 107 -3.68 6.91 -4.61
CA LEU A 107 -4.83 6.41 -3.87
C LEU A 107 -4.73 6.74 -2.38
N SER A 108 -5.87 7.02 -1.77
CA SER A 108 -6.03 7.03 -0.33
C SER A 108 -7.27 6.23 0.08
N PHE A 109 -7.25 5.77 1.33
CA PHE A 109 -8.34 5.04 1.97
C PHE A 109 -8.32 5.34 3.46
N ALA A 110 -9.36 4.96 4.19
CA ALA A 110 -9.42 5.12 5.63
C ALA A 110 -9.17 3.79 6.36
N ILE A 111 -8.59 3.87 7.55
CA ILE A 111 -8.59 2.79 8.54
C ILE A 111 -9.38 3.29 9.75
N ALA A 112 -10.47 2.59 10.08
CA ALA A 112 -11.25 2.86 11.27
C ALA A 112 -10.83 1.89 12.38
N ARG A 113 -10.42 2.42 13.54
CA ARG A 113 -10.04 1.62 14.69
C ARG A 113 -11.23 0.78 15.15
N ASN A 114 -10.98 -0.50 15.38
CA ASN A 114 -11.91 -1.38 16.05
C ASN A 114 -11.61 -1.40 17.56
N SER A 115 -12.38 -0.61 18.33
CA SER A 115 -12.30 -0.58 19.80
C SER A 115 -12.65 -1.90 20.48
N ARG A 116 -13.30 -2.82 19.75
CA ARG A 116 -13.66 -4.16 20.24
C ARG A 116 -12.64 -5.24 19.85
N ALA A 117 -11.55 -4.89 19.15
CA ALA A 117 -10.51 -5.85 18.82
C ALA A 117 -9.82 -6.31 20.12
N ARG A 118 -10.09 -7.55 20.53
CA ARG A 118 -9.36 -8.18 21.64
C ARG A 118 -7.98 -8.59 21.14
N ILE A 119 -6.93 -8.15 21.84
CA ILE A 119 -5.61 -8.76 21.70
C ILE A 119 -5.74 -10.19 22.23
N ALA A 120 -5.56 -11.19 21.36
CA ALA A 120 -5.37 -12.55 21.79
C ALA A 120 -3.99 -12.65 22.43
N LEU A 121 -3.90 -12.29 23.71
CA LEU A 121 -2.71 -12.55 24.51
C LEU A 121 -2.61 -14.08 24.62
N ARG A 122 -1.72 -14.70 23.84
CA ARG A 122 -1.26 -16.05 24.17
C ARG A 122 -0.47 -15.92 25.47
N PRO A 123 -0.84 -16.60 26.56
CA PRO A 123 0.02 -16.67 27.73
C PRO A 123 1.37 -17.22 27.28
N ILE A 124 2.45 -16.52 27.59
CA ILE A 124 3.78 -17.11 27.51
C ILE A 124 3.76 -18.21 28.57
N ALA A 125 3.77 -19.47 28.14
CA ALA A 125 3.93 -20.58 29.06
C ALA A 125 5.28 -20.35 29.78
N ALA A 126 5.24 -20.15 31.08
CA ALA A 126 6.44 -20.19 31.90
C ALA A 126 6.92 -21.64 31.92
N ASN A 127 8.12 -21.88 31.39
CA ASN A 127 8.87 -23.11 31.61
C ASN A 127 9.57 -23.06 32.97
#